data_AF-A0A934F8H4-F1
#
_entry.id   AF-A0A934F8H4-F1
#
_cell.length_a   1.000
_cell.length_b   1.000
_cell.length_c   1.000
_cell.angle_alpha   90.00
_cell.angle_beta   90.00
_cell.angle_gamma   90.00
#
_symmetry.space_group_name_H-M   'P 1'
#
loop_
_entity.id
_entity.type
_entity.pdbx_description
1 polymer ?
#
loop_
_entity_poly.entity_id
_entity_poly.type
_entity_poly.pdbx_seq_one_letter_code
_entity_poly.pdbx_strand_id
1 'polypeptide(L)'
;MKRILPLFLIGLGILLVLGPAGWLYFDGLISRPAAVSLPDEIAGLQITVRRTGAQAAAEFEQLHGKQFPLTSGAIGIYGDNQITVWAAGAPLNFMASQMVDAMREKIAKGNSPFTPVSEFNDSNRIVYVLEGMGQRHYYFQSQNLVIWLAADPAVADTAIQQTLEAFP
;
A
#
# COMPACT_ATOMS: atom_id res chain seq x y z
N MET A 1 14.06 -43.94 -21.27
CA MET A 1 13.27 -42.90 -21.97
C MET A 1 11.75 -43.06 -21.85
N LYS A 2 11.16 -44.27 -21.88
CA LYS A 2 9.69 -44.47 -21.88
C LYS A 2 8.92 -44.05 -20.62
N ARG A 3 9.57 -43.94 -19.44
CA ARG A 3 8.94 -43.50 -18.18
C ARG A 3 8.96 -41.99 -17.93
N ILE A 4 9.77 -41.25 -18.70
CA ILE A 4 9.95 -39.79 -18.54
C ILE A 4 8.81 -39.05 -19.26
N LEU A 5 8.37 -39.57 -20.39
CA LEU A 5 7.27 -39.02 -21.19
C LEU A 5 5.93 -38.90 -20.44
N PRO A 6 5.42 -39.93 -19.73
CA PRO A 6 4.18 -39.79 -18.95
C PRO A 6 4.31 -38.81 -17.78
N LEU A 7 5.47 -38.77 -17.11
CA LEU A 7 5.73 -37.79 -16.04
C LEU A 7 5.77 -36.35 -16.59
N PHE A 8 6.35 -36.15 -17.78
CA PHE A 8 6.38 -34.87 -18.45
C PHE A 8 4.97 -34.41 -18.89
N LEU A 9 4.16 -35.34 -19.42
CA LEU A 9 2.77 -35.05 -19.79
C LEU A 9 1.88 -34.74 -18.59
N ILE A 10 2.07 -35.43 -17.46
CA ILE A 10 1.38 -35.12 -16.20
C ILE A 10 1.81 -33.74 -15.69
N GLY A 11 3.11 -33.43 -15.68
CA GLY A 11 3.61 -32.11 -15.29
C GLY A 11 3.07 -30.99 -16.19
N LEU A 12 3.03 -31.21 -17.50
CA LEU A 12 2.46 -30.28 -18.47
C LEU A 12 0.94 -30.12 -18.29
N GLY A 13 0.22 -31.21 -18.03
CA GLY A 13 -1.21 -31.17 -17.74
C GLY A 13 -1.53 -30.40 -16.46
N ILE A 14 -0.74 -30.61 -15.40
CA ILE A 14 -0.83 -29.84 -14.15
C ILE A 14 -0.55 -28.36 -14.41
N LEU A 15 0.49 -28.02 -15.18
CA LEU A 15 0.81 -26.65 -15.55
C LEU A 15 -0.33 -25.98 -16.35
N LEU A 16 -0.94 -26.71 -17.29
CA LEU A 16 -2.04 -26.21 -18.13
C LEU A 16 -3.36 -26.02 -17.36
N VAL A 17 -3.52 -26.67 -16.20
CA VAL A 17 -4.68 -26.45 -15.31
C VAL A 17 -4.36 -25.35 -14.29
N LEU A 18 -3.18 -25.39 -13.66
CA LEU A 18 -2.79 -24.45 -12.62
C LEU A 18 -2.49 -23.05 -13.15
N GLY A 19 -1.95 -22.93 -14.36
CA GLY A 19 -1.65 -21.64 -15.00
C GLY A 19 -2.91 -20.79 -15.19
N PRO A 20 -3.94 -21.27 -15.92
CA PRO A 20 -5.20 -20.55 -16.09
C PRO A 20 -5.94 -20.31 -14.78
N ALA A 21 -5.95 -21.28 -13.86
CA ALA A 21 -6.57 -21.10 -12.54
C ALA A 21 -5.87 -19.99 -11.72
N GLY A 22 -4.54 -19.97 -11.73
CA GLY A 22 -3.75 -18.91 -11.11
C GLY A 22 -3.97 -17.54 -11.75
N TRP A 23 -4.08 -17.48 -13.08
CA TRP A 23 -4.40 -16.26 -13.82
C TRP A 23 -5.78 -15.70 -13.46
N LEU A 24 -6.82 -16.54 -13.46
CA LEU A 24 -8.18 -16.13 -13.10
C LEU A 24 -8.28 -15.67 -11.64
N TYR A 25 -7.55 -16.33 -10.74
CA TYR A 25 -7.47 -15.89 -9.34
C TYR A 25 -6.82 -14.51 -9.21
N PHE A 26 -5.71 -14.30 -9.91
CA PHE A 26 -4.99 -13.02 -9.92
C PHE A 26 -5.82 -11.89 -10.52
N ASP A 27 -6.49 -12.14 -11.65
CA ASP A 27 -7.39 -11.18 -12.30
C ASP A 27 -8.59 -10.83 -11.39
N GLY A 28 -9.12 -11.82 -10.67
CA GLY A 28 -10.17 -11.62 -9.68
C GLY A 28 -9.75 -10.68 -8.53
N LEU A 29 -8.53 -10.84 -8.01
CA LEU A 29 -8.00 -9.99 -6.95
C LEU A 29 -7.84 -8.52 -7.38
N ILE A 30 -7.39 -8.29 -8.61
CA ILE A 30 -7.21 -6.93 -9.14
C ILE A 30 -8.56 -6.29 -9.50
N SER A 31 -9.47 -7.07 -10.08
CA SER A 31 -10.79 -6.59 -10.49
C SER A 31 -11.69 -6.21 -9.31
N ARG A 32 -11.41 -6.72 -8.12
CA ARG A 32 -12.19 -6.48 -6.90
C ARG A 32 -11.28 -6.22 -5.70
N PRO A 33 -10.66 -5.02 -5.62
CA PRO A 33 -9.78 -4.70 -4.51
C PRO A 33 -10.51 -4.82 -3.17
N ALA A 34 -9.93 -5.57 -2.24
CA ALA A 34 -10.50 -5.80 -0.91
C ALA A 34 -10.42 -4.54 -0.04
N ALA A 35 -11.28 -4.47 0.98
CA ALA A 35 -11.20 -3.43 1.99
C ALA A 35 -10.00 -3.67 2.92
N VAL A 36 -9.29 -2.59 3.26
CA VAL A 36 -8.29 -2.59 4.35
C VAL A 36 -8.95 -2.01 5.60
N SER A 37 -8.68 -2.61 6.75
CA SER A 37 -9.17 -2.07 8.03
C SER A 37 -8.37 -0.82 8.40
N LEU A 38 -9.07 0.24 8.78
CA LEU A 38 -8.51 1.46 9.33
C LEU A 38 -8.93 1.57 10.80
N PRO A 39 -8.03 2.04 11.69
CA PRO A 39 -8.41 2.34 13.07
C PRO A 39 -9.51 3.40 13.09
N ASP A 40 -10.41 3.34 14.07
CA ASP A 40 -11.49 4.32 14.22
C ASP A 40 -11.00 5.66 14.76
N GLU A 41 -9.83 5.67 15.43
CA GLU A 41 -9.21 6.84 16.02
C GLU A 41 -7.70 6.82 15.79
N ILE A 42 -7.12 7.99 15.49
CA ILE A 42 -5.68 8.23 15.48
C ILE A 42 -5.40 9.58 16.16
N ALA A 43 -4.45 9.61 17.09
CA ALA A 43 -4.04 10.77 17.86
C ALA A 43 -5.20 11.52 18.54
N GLY A 44 -6.19 10.80 19.07
CA GLY A 44 -7.37 11.40 19.69
C GLY A 44 -8.44 11.88 18.71
N LEU A 45 -8.20 11.77 17.39
CA LEU A 45 -9.10 12.21 16.34
C LEU A 45 -9.89 11.02 15.79
N GLN A 46 -11.21 11.15 15.77
CA GLN A 46 -12.11 10.14 15.19
C GLN A 46 -12.08 10.20 13.67
N ILE A 47 -12.24 9.05 13.02
CA ILE A 47 -12.40 8.96 11.57
C ILE A 47 -13.70 9.64 11.14
N THR A 48 -13.61 10.60 10.23
CA THR A 48 -14.75 11.35 9.67
C THR A 48 -15.09 10.89 8.26
N VAL A 49 -14.12 10.40 7.50
CA VAL A 49 -14.32 9.80 6.18
C VAL A 49 -13.62 8.45 6.10
N ARG A 50 -14.34 7.43 5.63
CA ARG A 50 -13.81 6.09 5.38
C ARG A 50 -14.19 5.66 3.97
N ARG A 51 -13.20 5.43 3.11
CA ARG A 51 -13.35 4.82 1.78
C ARG A 51 -12.51 3.56 1.73
N THR A 52 -13.05 2.47 1.18
CA THR A 52 -12.34 1.17 1.14
C THR A 52 -12.58 0.41 -0.16
N GLY A 53 -11.76 -0.60 -0.40
CA GLY A 53 -11.86 -1.49 -1.55
C GLY A 53 -11.64 -0.76 -2.86
N ALA A 54 -12.48 -1.07 -3.84
CA ALA A 54 -12.38 -0.52 -5.19
C ALA A 54 -12.38 1.02 -5.25
N GLN A 55 -13.13 1.69 -4.36
CA GLN A 55 -13.18 3.16 -4.34
C GLN A 55 -11.82 3.76 -3.94
N ALA A 56 -11.22 3.24 -2.88
CA ALA A 56 -9.91 3.69 -2.40
C ALA A 56 -8.80 3.33 -3.39
N ALA A 57 -8.84 2.13 -3.98
CA ALA A 57 -7.88 1.71 -4.99
C ALA A 57 -7.92 2.62 -6.24
N ALA A 58 -9.11 2.98 -6.71
CA ALA A 58 -9.26 3.89 -7.84
C ALA A 58 -8.71 5.30 -7.54
N GLU A 59 -8.91 5.82 -6.33
CA GLU A 59 -8.37 7.11 -5.89
C GLU A 59 -6.83 7.07 -5.84
N PHE A 60 -6.24 5.98 -5.33
CA PHE A 60 -4.78 5.79 -5.34
C PHE A 60 -4.21 5.72 -6.77
N GLU A 61 -4.85 4.99 -7.68
CA GLU A 61 -4.44 4.91 -9.09
C GLU A 61 -4.49 6.26 -9.80
N GLN A 62 -5.44 7.15 -9.44
CA GLN A 62 -5.50 8.51 -10.00
C GLN A 62 -4.29 9.35 -9.59
N LEU A 63 -3.79 9.18 -8.36
CA LEU A 63 -2.64 9.92 -7.84
C LEU A 63 -1.30 9.40 -8.39
N HIS A 64 -1.14 8.07 -8.48
CA HIS A 64 0.14 7.46 -8.82
C HIS A 64 0.23 6.90 -10.25
N GLY A 65 -0.89 6.92 -10.99
CA GLY A 65 -1.06 6.23 -12.26
C GLY A 65 -1.33 4.73 -12.08
N LYS A 66 -1.76 4.05 -13.15
CA LYS A 66 -1.99 2.58 -13.18
C LYS A 66 -0.69 1.78 -13.25
N GLN A 67 0.32 2.20 -12.50
CA GLN A 67 1.67 1.62 -12.55
C GLN A 67 1.74 0.28 -11.81
N PHE A 68 0.85 0.06 -10.84
CA PHE A 68 0.87 -1.12 -9.99
C PHE A 68 -0.52 -1.73 -9.90
N PRO A 69 -0.63 -3.08 -9.96
CA PRO A 69 -1.90 -3.75 -9.69
C PRO A 69 -2.23 -3.61 -8.20
N LEU A 70 -3.39 -3.04 -7.87
CA LEU A 70 -3.86 -2.95 -6.50
C LEU A 70 -4.87 -4.06 -6.20
N THR A 71 -4.68 -4.76 -5.09
CA THR A 71 -5.55 -5.85 -4.62
C THR A 71 -6.36 -5.46 -3.39
N SER A 72 -6.05 -4.33 -2.76
CA SER A 72 -6.86 -3.77 -1.67
C SER A 72 -6.59 -2.27 -1.51
N GLY A 73 -7.51 -1.57 -0.85
CA GLY A 73 -7.40 -0.14 -0.64
C GLY A 73 -8.19 0.35 0.56
N ALA A 74 -7.68 1.38 1.24
CA ALA A 74 -8.44 2.21 2.16
C ALA A 74 -7.90 3.65 2.21
N ILE A 75 -8.81 4.58 2.46
CA ILE A 75 -8.52 5.99 2.72
C ILE A 75 -9.34 6.41 3.94
N GLY A 76 -8.64 6.87 4.97
CA GLY A 76 -9.22 7.35 6.22
C GLY A 76 -8.85 8.81 6.42
N ILE A 77 -9.84 9.65 6.71
CA ILE A 77 -9.64 11.04 7.12
C ILE A 77 -10.10 11.16 8.57
N TYR A 78 -9.28 11.74 9.43
CA TYR A 78 -9.56 11.88 10.86
C TYR A 78 -9.62 13.35 11.27
N GLY A 79 -10.55 13.65 12.17
CA GLY A 79 -10.87 15.02 12.56
C GLY A 79 -11.37 15.85 11.38
N ASP A 80 -11.00 17.13 11.36
CA ASP A 80 -11.31 18.07 10.28
C ASP A 80 -10.15 18.13 9.27
N ASN A 81 -9.86 16.99 8.63
CA ASN A 81 -8.74 16.78 7.68
C ASN A 81 -7.32 16.87 8.27
N GLN A 82 -7.18 16.80 9.59
CA GLN A 82 -5.88 16.93 10.26
C GLN A 82 -4.99 15.71 10.05
N ILE A 83 -5.59 14.54 9.79
CA ILE A 83 -4.87 13.32 9.45
C ILE A 83 -5.56 12.65 8.27
N THR A 84 -4.77 12.22 7.28
CA THR A 84 -5.24 11.33 6.22
C THR A 84 -4.31 10.13 6.09
N VAL A 85 -4.88 8.93 6.07
CA VAL A 85 -4.17 7.66 5.87
C VAL A 85 -4.64 7.04 4.56
N TRP A 86 -3.69 6.71 3.69
CA TRP A 86 -3.90 5.85 2.53
C TRP A 86 -3.21 4.52 2.79
N ALA A 87 -3.94 3.42 2.59
CA ALA A 87 -3.39 2.08 2.62
C ALA A 87 -3.70 1.40 1.28
N ALA A 88 -2.68 1.06 0.51
CA ALA A 88 -2.81 0.42 -0.79
C ALA A 88 -2.12 -0.95 -0.79
N GLY A 89 -2.87 -2.01 -1.10
CA GLY A 89 -2.32 -3.36 -1.12
C GLY A 89 -1.89 -3.80 -2.50
N ALA A 90 -0.70 -4.38 -2.57
CA ALA A 90 -0.17 -5.10 -3.72
C ALA A 90 -0.48 -6.60 -3.62
N PRO A 91 -0.38 -7.36 -4.72
CA PRO A 91 -0.54 -8.81 -4.69
C PRO A 91 0.49 -9.51 -3.80
N LEU A 92 1.72 -8.98 -3.72
CA LEU A 92 2.86 -9.62 -3.06
C LEU A 92 3.72 -8.58 -2.33
N ASN A 93 4.37 -8.98 -1.23
CA ASN A 93 5.19 -8.09 -0.40
C ASN A 93 6.31 -7.40 -1.19
N PHE A 94 6.98 -8.11 -2.11
CA PHE A 94 8.04 -7.50 -2.91
C PHE A 94 7.49 -6.40 -3.84
N MET A 95 6.23 -6.50 -4.28
CA MET A 95 5.60 -5.48 -5.13
C MET A 95 5.27 -4.22 -4.31
N ALA A 96 4.83 -4.39 -3.05
CA ALA A 96 4.66 -3.25 -2.14
C ALA A 96 5.99 -2.54 -1.86
N SER A 97 7.08 -3.30 -1.71
CA SER A 97 8.44 -2.72 -1.60
C SER A 97 8.82 -1.92 -2.85
N GLN A 98 8.59 -2.47 -4.05
CA GLN A 98 8.81 -1.76 -5.32
C GLN A 98 7.97 -0.49 -5.46
N MET A 99 6.75 -0.47 -4.92
CA MET A 99 5.91 0.72 -4.88
C MET A 99 6.53 1.81 -4.00
N VAL A 100 7.02 1.45 -2.81
CA VAL A 100 7.73 2.37 -1.91
C VAL A 100 8.98 2.94 -2.58
N ASP A 101 9.80 2.09 -3.21
CA ASP A 101 11.00 2.53 -3.93
C ASP A 101 10.66 3.48 -5.08
N ALA A 102 9.62 3.16 -5.85
CA ALA A 102 9.16 4.02 -6.94
C ALA A 102 8.66 5.40 -6.45
N MET A 103 8.01 5.46 -5.28
CA MET A 103 7.65 6.74 -4.65
C MET A 103 8.89 7.53 -4.24
N ARG A 104 9.85 6.87 -3.58
CA ARG A 104 11.12 7.49 -3.17
C ARG A 104 11.86 8.08 -4.36
N GLU A 105 11.99 7.32 -5.45
CA GLU A 105 12.65 7.79 -6.67
C GLU A 105 11.93 8.97 -7.32
N LYS A 106 10.59 8.96 -7.37
CA LYS A 106 9.80 10.07 -7.92
C LYS A 106 9.98 11.35 -7.10
N ILE A 107 9.97 11.25 -5.77
CA ILE A 107 10.19 12.38 -4.88
C ILE A 107 11.62 12.91 -5.03
N ALA A 108 12.62 12.03 -5.07
CA ALA A 108 14.03 12.41 -5.23
C ALA A 108 14.34 13.14 -6.55
N LYS A 109 13.53 12.92 -7.60
CA LYS A 109 13.64 13.66 -8.88
C LYS A 109 13.23 15.14 -8.76
N GLY A 110 12.64 15.57 -7.66
CA GLY A 110 12.36 16.98 -7.36
C GLY A 110 11.10 17.57 -8.00
N ASN A 111 10.34 16.77 -8.75
CA ASN A 111 9.07 17.20 -9.38
C ASN A 111 7.85 16.88 -8.51
N SER A 112 7.99 16.99 -7.19
CA SER A 112 6.94 16.69 -6.22
C SER A 112 6.77 17.84 -5.23
N PRO A 113 5.58 18.05 -4.65
CA PRO A 113 5.37 19.06 -3.62
C PRO A 113 5.97 18.66 -2.26
N PHE A 114 6.67 17.52 -2.18
CA PHE A 114 7.22 16.96 -0.95
C PHE A 114 8.74 17.11 -0.91
N THR A 115 9.24 17.48 0.27
CA THR A 115 10.65 17.59 0.59
C THR A 115 11.03 16.48 1.56
N PRO A 116 12.00 15.60 1.23
CA PRO A 116 12.52 14.63 2.18
C PRO A 116 13.18 15.31 3.38
N VAL A 117 12.84 14.87 4.59
CA VAL A 117 13.39 15.41 5.85
C VAL A 117 14.31 14.41 6.51
N SER A 118 13.85 13.18 6.70
CA SER A 118 14.60 12.12 7.37
C SER A 118 14.01 10.74 7.06
N GLU A 119 14.65 9.71 7.57
CA GLU A 119 14.12 8.34 7.61
C GLU A 119 14.50 7.72 8.95
N PHE A 120 13.72 6.76 9.43
CA PHE A 120 14.04 5.99 10.62
C PHE A 120 13.63 4.54 10.46
N ASN A 121 14.30 3.65 11.21
CA ASN A 121 13.92 2.25 11.26
C ASN A 121 12.87 2.04 12.35
N ASP A 122 11.79 1.35 11.99
CA ASP A 122 10.82 0.79 12.92
C ASP A 122 10.83 -0.73 12.75
N SER A 123 11.37 -1.45 13.72
CA SER A 123 11.57 -2.91 13.64
C SER A 123 12.33 -3.36 12.38
N ASN A 124 11.64 -3.91 11.38
CA ASN A 124 12.22 -4.45 10.14
C ASN A 124 11.83 -3.64 8.89
N ARG A 125 11.34 -2.41 9.06
CA ARG A 125 10.94 -1.52 7.97
C ARG A 125 11.55 -0.13 8.14
N ILE A 126 11.71 0.54 7.01
CA ILE A 126 12.13 1.95 6.94
C ILE A 126 10.87 2.80 6.83
N VAL A 127 10.77 3.83 7.66
CA VAL A 127 9.76 4.88 7.57
C VAL A 127 10.43 6.12 7.00
N TYR A 128 9.91 6.59 5.88
CA TYR A 128 10.39 7.80 5.22
C TYR A 128 9.56 9.00 5.67
N VAL A 129 10.23 10.10 6.01
CA VAL A 129 9.60 11.33 6.51
C VAL A 129 9.76 12.45 5.48
N LEU A 130 8.66 13.09 5.15
CA LEU A 130 8.62 14.24 4.25
C LEU A 130 7.86 15.40 4.90
N GLU A 131 8.07 16.60 4.36
CA GLU A 131 7.23 17.76 4.59
C GLU A 131 6.68 18.27 3.25
N GLY A 132 5.44 18.75 3.27
CA GLY A 132 4.81 19.32 2.09
C GLY A 132 3.36 19.70 2.39
N MET A 133 2.79 20.62 1.60
CA MET A 133 1.37 20.96 1.69
C MET A 133 0.86 21.37 3.10
N GLY A 134 1.74 21.83 3.99
CA GLY A 134 1.40 22.20 5.36
C GLY A 134 1.34 21.03 6.35
N GLN A 135 1.64 19.80 5.91
CA GLN A 135 1.60 18.59 6.73
C GLN A 135 2.95 17.88 6.75
N ARG A 136 3.12 17.03 7.78
CA ARG A 136 4.19 16.04 7.80
C ARG A 136 3.67 14.76 7.20
N HIS A 137 4.47 14.14 6.35
CA HIS A 137 4.13 12.91 5.68
C HIS A 137 5.06 11.77 6.09
N TYR A 138 4.49 10.59 6.16
CA TYR A 138 5.20 9.35 6.43
C TYR A 138 4.75 8.31 5.42
N TYR A 139 5.69 7.56 4.86
CA TYR A 139 5.33 6.40 4.07
C TYR A 139 6.26 5.23 4.33
N PHE A 140 5.67 4.04 4.32
CA PHE A 140 6.35 2.80 4.66
C PHE A 140 5.58 1.59 4.12
N GLN A 141 6.23 0.44 4.18
CA GLN A 141 5.63 -0.84 3.86
C GLN A 141 5.16 -1.55 5.14
N SER A 142 3.96 -2.12 5.11
CA SER A 142 3.46 -3.09 6.08
C SER A 142 2.98 -4.33 5.33
N GLN A 143 3.75 -5.42 5.38
CA GLN A 143 3.50 -6.65 4.60
C GLN A 143 3.31 -6.36 3.09
N ASN A 144 2.14 -6.64 2.52
CA ASN A 144 1.80 -6.33 1.13
C ASN A 144 1.12 -4.96 0.96
N LEU A 145 1.04 -4.16 2.02
CA LEU A 145 0.49 -2.81 2.00
C LEU A 145 1.60 -1.76 1.91
N VAL A 146 1.28 -0.70 1.20
CA VAL A 146 1.96 0.59 1.25
C VAL A 146 1.08 1.53 2.04
N ILE A 147 1.62 2.11 3.10
CA ILE A 147 0.94 3.08 3.95
C ILE A 147 1.53 4.45 3.66
N TRP A 148 0.66 5.43 3.45
CA TRP A 148 0.98 6.84 3.43
C TRP A 148 0.13 7.56 4.48
N LEU A 149 0.78 8.27 5.38
CA LEU A 149 0.17 9.09 6.42
C LEU A 149 0.51 10.54 6.12
N ALA A 150 -0.50 11.40 6.04
CA ALA A 150 -0.34 12.85 6.10
C ALA A 150 -0.96 13.33 7.42
N ALA A 151 -0.23 14.12 8.20
CA ALA A 151 -0.70 14.60 9.48
C ALA A 151 -0.26 16.05 9.73
N ASP A 152 -1.15 16.84 10.34
CA ASP A 152 -0.81 18.18 10.81
C ASP A 152 0.36 18.11 11.80
N PRO A 153 1.28 19.08 11.77
CA PRO A 153 2.47 19.04 12.62
C PRO A 153 2.18 18.91 14.12
N ALA A 154 1.04 19.41 14.58
CA ALA A 154 0.63 19.35 15.99
C ALA A 154 0.29 17.94 16.49
N VAL A 155 -0.08 17.02 15.60
CA VAL A 155 -0.49 15.63 15.94
C VAL A 155 0.38 14.57 15.28
N ALA A 156 1.30 14.96 14.40
CA ALA A 156 2.08 14.05 13.56
C ALA A 156 2.86 12.98 14.33
N ASP A 157 3.50 13.34 15.45
CA ASP A 157 4.34 12.42 16.22
C ASP A 157 3.52 11.30 16.89
N THR A 158 2.35 11.63 17.43
CA THR A 158 1.42 10.63 17.97
C THR A 158 0.75 9.84 16.85
N ALA A 159 0.41 10.49 15.73
CA ALA A 159 -0.25 9.85 14.60
C ALA A 159 0.63 8.77 13.98
N ILE A 160 1.93 9.02 13.78
CA ILE A 160 2.82 8.00 13.21
C ILE A 160 2.97 6.80 14.14
N GLN A 161 3.12 7.00 15.45
CA GLN A 161 3.23 5.89 16.41
C GLN A 161 2.02 4.96 16.34
N GLN A 162 0.81 5.51 16.42
CA GLN A 162 -0.42 4.71 16.36
C GLN A 162 -0.67 4.10 14.98
N THR A 163 -0.24 4.76 13.90
CA THR A 163 -0.33 4.20 12.55
C THR A 163 0.61 3.01 12.39
N LEU A 164 1.83 3.06 12.93
CA LEU A 164 2.77 1.94 12.92
C LEU A 164 2.24 0.74 13.70
N GLU A 165 1.52 0.97 14.80
CA GLU A 165 0.86 -0.08 15.58
C GLU A 165 -0.34 -0.70 14.82
N ALA A 166 -1.14 0.13 14.16
CA ALA A 166 -2.31 -0.31 13.39
C ALA A 166 -1.92 -1.13 12.14
N PHE A 167 -0.72 -0.88 11.60
CA PHE A 167 -0.18 -1.55 10.42
C PHE A 167 1.19 -2.12 10.74
N PRO A 168 1.32 -3.33 11.32
CA PRO A 168 2.61 -3.94 11.66
C PRO A 168 3.37 -4.48 10.44
#